data_AF-A0A9D5JWH7-F1
#
_entry.id   AF-A0A9D5JWH7-F1
#
_cell.length_a   1.000
_cell.length_b   1.000
_cell.length_c   1.000
_cell.angle_alpha   90.00
_cell.angle_beta   90.00
_cell.angle_gamma   90.00
#
_symmetry.space_group_name_H-M   'P 1'
#
loop_
_entity.id
_entity.type
_entity.pdbx_description
1 polymer ?
#
loop_
_entity_poly.entity_id
_entity_poly.type
_entity_poly.pdbx_seq_one_letter_code
_entity_poly.pdbx_strand_id
1 'polypeptide(L)'
;MSDFNLIDEPWIPCIDLNGRGDEYGIRDTLLKAHKLREICDDSPLVTVAIHRLLLAILYRAFMGPNDMAGWKQLFNVRSFQGNNEIDNYLTKWKNRFFLFDDQYPFMQVAGLDLNEYQPNGKLKKDKTDGLMVLVREAPDKRGRILFDHRVGTERPEYESKQIARMILSAQSYSGTGVASSGRITQNGNDRVINPTQRRTAPCVKGLVLWLQGENLFQTLLLNLIPRNYVANDKPSWEDGSIIEVAIRSWKKPRSFAGTAQRFAPLSRFIRIIDRKQMFFTNGLKTIPDSDDPMKAYSRPDDKSEYEVLKLREDRAAWRDAYALFSLGSSVRKPPEALNHLARLDSQVSHPKANIVGIATDKNKIFLWRHERMPVPAEILINVNLIERLGGLISEAEAVGSELSWGLHWDAKKKKTIRKEPIGRIQMIADLMLDPLLEFRGNGAVRTAEGRSPSDAHNASCRSLSENLDPRPAY
;
A
#
# COMPACT_ATOMS: atom_id res chain seq x y z
N MET A 1 19.86 10.68 22.34
CA MET A 1 19.99 11.95 21.57
C MET A 1 19.01 11.89 20.41
N SER A 2 18.26 12.96 20.17
CA SER A 2 17.26 13.00 19.09
C SER A 2 17.94 13.30 17.75
N ASP A 3 17.74 12.45 16.74
CA ASP A 3 18.35 12.60 15.41
C ASP A 3 17.36 12.26 14.29
N PHE A 4 17.54 12.93 13.13
CA PHE A 4 16.77 12.80 11.90
C PHE A 4 15.26 13.02 12.09
N ASN A 5 14.81 14.29 12.04
CA ASN A 5 13.39 14.63 12.20
C ASN A 5 12.63 14.54 10.86
N LEU A 6 11.68 13.62 10.76
CA LEU A 6 10.93 13.33 9.53
C LEU A 6 10.07 14.49 9.02
N ILE A 7 9.83 15.51 9.85
CA ILE A 7 9.08 16.71 9.44
C ILE A 7 9.90 17.56 8.49
N ASP A 8 11.18 17.74 8.80
CA ASP A 8 12.04 18.74 8.17
C ASP A 8 13.10 18.07 7.27
N GLU A 9 13.62 16.89 7.64
CA GLU A 9 14.65 16.17 6.88
C GLU A 9 14.10 15.55 5.59
N PRO A 10 14.86 15.53 4.48
CA PRO A 10 14.42 14.95 3.23
C PRO A 10 14.39 13.42 3.29
N TRP A 11 13.22 12.81 3.10
CA TRP A 11 13.08 11.36 3.04
C TRP A 11 11.90 10.85 2.21
N ILE A 12 10.92 11.68 1.85
CA ILE A 12 9.80 11.31 1.01
C ILE A 12 10.18 11.56 -0.46
N PRO A 13 10.30 10.52 -1.29
CA PRO A 13 10.67 10.69 -2.69
C PRO A 13 9.44 11.15 -3.49
N CYS A 14 9.57 12.30 -4.14
CA CYS A 14 8.53 12.91 -4.94
C CYS A 14 9.04 13.21 -6.34
N ILE A 15 8.12 13.23 -7.30
CA ILE A 15 8.38 13.74 -8.65
C ILE A 15 7.65 15.07 -8.79
N ASP A 16 8.36 16.12 -9.22
CA ASP A 16 7.75 17.42 -9.51
C ASP A 16 6.93 17.42 -10.81
N LEU A 17 6.23 18.51 -11.11
CA LEU A 17 5.43 18.63 -12.34
C LEU A 17 6.28 18.61 -13.64
N ASN A 18 7.59 18.86 -13.54
CA ASN A 18 8.53 18.81 -14.66
C ASN A 18 9.18 17.42 -14.82
N GLY A 19 8.81 16.45 -13.98
CA GLY A 19 9.36 15.09 -14.00
C GLY A 19 10.68 14.92 -13.24
N ARG A 20 11.14 15.92 -12.49
CA ARG A 20 12.36 15.82 -11.67
C ARG A 20 12.06 15.14 -10.33
N GLY A 21 12.85 14.12 -10.01
CA GLY A 21 12.77 13.43 -8.72
C GLY A 21 13.61 14.14 -7.66
N ASP A 22 13.04 14.34 -6.47
CA ASP A 22 13.75 14.87 -5.29
C ASP A 22 13.08 14.36 -3.99
N GLU A 23 13.77 14.50 -2.86
CA GLU A 23 13.30 14.04 -1.55
C GLU A 23 12.93 15.23 -0.64
N TYR A 24 11.82 15.10 0.07
CA TYR A 24 11.29 16.16 0.94
C TYR A 24 10.96 15.62 2.33
N GLY A 25 10.97 16.50 3.34
CA GLY A 25 10.36 16.21 4.64
C GLY A 25 8.84 16.31 4.59
N ILE A 26 8.14 15.81 5.62
CA ILE A 26 6.67 15.82 5.65
C ILE A 26 6.09 17.22 5.46
N ARG A 27 6.69 18.24 6.09
CA ARG A 27 6.22 19.62 5.97
C ARG A 27 6.25 20.09 4.52
N ASP A 28 7.40 19.94 3.89
CA ASP A 28 7.61 20.37 2.51
C ASP A 28 6.77 19.58 1.51
N THR A 29 6.63 18.26 1.70
CA THR A 29 5.75 17.43 0.87
C THR A 29 4.30 17.93 0.90
N LEU A 30 3.78 18.30 2.08
CA LEU A 30 2.42 18.81 2.22
C LEU A 30 2.29 20.24 1.67
N LEU A 31 3.14 21.17 2.10
CA LEU A 31 3.03 22.59 1.70
C LEU A 31 3.31 22.79 0.20
N LYS A 32 4.21 21.99 -0.39
CA LYS A 32 4.54 22.03 -1.83
C LYS A 32 3.71 21.04 -2.67
N ALA A 33 2.71 20.37 -2.11
CA ALA A 33 1.94 19.32 -2.80
C ALA A 33 1.32 19.75 -4.15
N HIS A 34 1.01 21.05 -4.32
CA HIS A 34 0.51 21.61 -5.58
C HIS A 34 1.56 21.70 -6.70
N LYS A 35 2.86 21.60 -6.36
CA LYS A 35 4.02 21.59 -7.28
C LYS A 35 4.59 20.19 -7.53
N LEU A 36 4.07 19.19 -6.82
CA LEU A 36 4.52 17.81 -6.91
C LEU A 36 3.49 17.02 -7.72
N ARG A 37 3.94 16.20 -8.67
CA ARG A 37 3.08 15.32 -9.46
C ARG A 37 2.61 14.14 -8.63
N GLU A 38 3.54 13.44 -7.98
CA GLU A 38 3.27 12.21 -7.23
C GLU A 38 4.41 11.89 -6.25
N ILE A 39 4.11 11.04 -5.27
CA ILE A 39 5.11 10.33 -4.46
C ILE A 39 5.52 9.08 -5.24
N CYS A 40 6.81 8.85 -5.42
CA CYS A 40 7.34 7.73 -6.19
C CYS A 40 8.53 7.12 -5.47
N ASP A 41 8.33 5.96 -4.85
CA ASP A 41 9.40 5.11 -4.33
C ASP A 41 9.44 3.81 -5.16
N ASP A 42 10.61 3.18 -5.29
CA ASP A 42 10.73 1.92 -6.05
C ASP A 42 9.87 0.80 -5.44
N SER A 43 9.58 0.89 -4.14
CA SER A 43 8.59 0.05 -3.48
C SER A 43 7.21 0.70 -3.51
N PRO A 44 6.21 0.13 -4.22
CA PRO A 44 4.84 0.63 -4.14
C PRO A 44 4.23 0.45 -2.74
N LEU A 45 4.76 -0.49 -1.94
CA LEU A 45 4.35 -0.68 -0.55
C LEU A 45 4.74 0.52 0.33
N VAL A 46 5.95 1.05 0.12
CA VAL A 46 6.41 2.30 0.76
C VAL A 46 5.53 3.45 0.29
N THR A 47 5.26 3.56 -1.01
CA THR A 47 4.40 4.62 -1.57
C THR A 47 3.03 4.62 -0.90
N VAL A 48 2.38 3.47 -0.73
CA VAL A 48 1.10 3.37 0.00
C VAL A 48 1.24 3.80 1.46
N ALA A 49 2.29 3.35 2.15
CA ALA A 49 2.49 3.67 3.56
C ALA A 49 2.69 5.19 3.78
N ILE A 50 3.40 5.86 2.87
CA ILE A 50 3.60 7.32 2.91
C ILE A 50 2.27 8.05 2.67
N HIS A 51 1.48 7.66 1.66
CA HIS A 51 0.16 8.28 1.43
C HIS A 51 -0.74 8.17 2.67
N ARG A 52 -0.77 7.00 3.29
CA ARG A 52 -1.54 6.77 4.52
C ARG A 52 -1.02 7.63 5.68
N LEU A 53 0.30 7.74 5.85
CA LEU A 53 0.90 8.63 6.85
C LEU A 53 0.44 10.09 6.64
N LEU A 54 0.57 10.62 5.42
CA LEU A 54 0.21 11.99 5.10
C LEU A 54 -1.29 12.25 5.31
N LEU A 55 -2.15 11.31 4.88
CA LEU A 55 -3.59 11.41 5.11
C LEU A 55 -3.95 11.35 6.60
N ALA A 56 -3.28 10.50 7.39
CA ALA A 56 -3.46 10.49 8.84
C ALA A 56 -3.10 11.85 9.44
N ILE A 57 -1.98 12.45 9.02
CA ILE A 57 -1.59 13.80 9.46
C ILE A 57 -2.66 14.84 9.08
N LEU A 58 -3.16 14.82 7.85
CA LEU A 58 -4.18 15.77 7.38
C LEU A 58 -5.51 15.63 8.15
N TYR A 59 -5.98 14.40 8.39
CA TYR A 59 -7.17 14.16 9.20
C TYR A 59 -7.05 14.74 10.60
N ARG A 60 -5.86 14.65 11.20
CA ARG A 60 -5.59 15.14 12.56
C ARG A 60 -5.33 16.64 12.60
N ALA A 61 -4.64 17.20 11.59
CA ALA A 61 -4.37 18.63 11.49
C ALA A 61 -5.66 19.43 11.25
N PHE A 62 -6.52 18.98 10.35
CA PHE A 62 -7.79 19.65 10.05
C PHE A 62 -8.94 19.28 10.98
N MET A 63 -8.78 18.25 11.82
CA MET A 63 -9.89 17.68 12.60
C MET A 63 -11.12 17.42 11.72
N GLY A 64 -10.89 16.84 10.54
CA GLY A 64 -11.87 16.76 9.46
C GLY A 64 -11.22 16.41 8.11
N PRO A 65 -11.84 16.74 6.97
CA PRO A 65 -13.10 17.49 6.82
C PRO A 65 -14.30 16.68 7.32
N ASN A 66 -15.26 17.33 7.97
CA ASN A 66 -16.42 16.63 8.55
C ASN A 66 -17.51 16.33 7.51
N ASP A 67 -17.60 17.15 6.45
CA ASP A 67 -18.60 17.04 5.40
C ASP A 67 -18.03 17.48 4.03
N MET A 68 -18.88 17.36 3.00
CA MET A 68 -18.52 17.78 1.64
C MET A 68 -18.29 19.30 1.52
N ALA A 69 -18.91 20.13 2.36
CA ALA A 69 -18.75 21.58 2.29
C ALA A 69 -17.36 21.99 2.77
N GLY A 70 -16.92 21.49 3.92
CA GLY A 70 -15.57 21.68 4.44
C GLY A 70 -14.51 21.09 3.50
N TRP A 71 -14.79 19.93 2.89
CA TRP A 71 -13.90 19.39 1.87
C TRP A 71 -13.78 20.29 0.64
N LYS A 72 -14.90 20.82 0.12
CA LYS A 72 -14.88 21.74 -1.02
C LYS A 72 -14.12 23.03 -0.71
N GLN A 73 -14.23 23.55 0.51
CA GLN A 73 -13.44 24.70 0.97
C GLN A 73 -11.95 24.40 0.86
N LEU A 74 -11.49 23.26 1.40
CA LEU A 74 -10.08 22.84 1.28
C LEU A 74 -9.66 22.68 -0.18
N PHE A 75 -10.48 22.02 -1.00
CA PHE A 75 -10.17 21.76 -2.40
C PHE A 75 -10.05 23.04 -3.24
N ASN A 76 -10.89 24.05 -2.96
CA ASN A 76 -10.91 25.31 -3.69
C ASN A 76 -9.68 26.20 -3.43
N VAL A 77 -8.94 25.99 -2.34
CA VAL A 77 -7.69 26.74 -2.05
C VAL A 77 -6.56 26.33 -3.02
N ARG A 78 -6.66 25.15 -3.66
CA ARG A 78 -5.70 24.60 -4.64
C ARG A 78 -4.29 24.31 -4.13
N SER A 79 -3.98 24.65 -2.88
CA SER A 79 -2.68 24.46 -2.26
C SER A 79 -2.79 24.42 -0.73
N PHE A 80 -1.88 23.71 -0.07
CA PHE A 80 -1.68 23.79 1.38
C PHE A 80 -0.60 24.80 1.78
N GLN A 81 0.02 25.51 0.84
CA GLN A 81 1.09 26.47 1.13
C GLN A 81 0.59 27.57 2.07
N GLY A 82 1.28 27.76 3.20
CA GLY A 82 0.90 28.73 4.23
C GLY A 82 -0.31 28.30 5.07
N ASN A 83 -0.67 27.01 5.07
CA ASN A 83 -1.76 26.50 5.89
C ASN A 83 -1.33 26.37 7.36
N ASN A 84 -1.89 27.22 8.22
CA ASN A 84 -1.56 27.28 9.64
C ASN A 84 -1.97 26.01 10.41
N GLU A 85 -3.05 25.32 10.02
CA GLU A 85 -3.50 24.10 10.71
C GLU A 85 -2.45 22.97 10.61
N ILE A 86 -1.90 22.76 9.40
CA ILE A 86 -0.82 21.80 9.17
C ILE A 86 0.44 22.22 9.94
N ASP A 87 0.85 23.48 9.83
CA ASP A 87 2.08 23.95 10.49
C ASP A 87 1.98 23.88 12.02
N ASN A 88 0.83 24.24 12.60
CA ASN A 88 0.57 24.15 14.03
C ASN A 88 0.59 22.69 14.50
N TYR A 89 -0.03 21.78 13.74
CA TYR A 89 -0.04 20.37 14.08
C TYR A 89 1.36 19.75 14.05
N LEU A 90 2.13 20.01 12.98
CA LEU A 90 3.50 19.50 12.85
C LEU A 90 4.42 20.09 13.93
N THR A 91 4.27 21.37 14.26
CA THR A 91 5.05 22.02 15.33
C THR A 91 4.72 21.42 16.69
N LYS A 92 3.43 21.22 16.99
CA LYS A 92 2.97 20.60 18.24
C LYS A 92 3.57 19.21 18.46
N TRP A 93 3.69 18.42 17.39
CA TRP A 93 4.14 17.03 17.47
C TRP A 93 5.61 16.83 17.08
N LYS A 94 6.38 17.89 16.84
CA LYS A 94 7.77 17.81 16.33
C LYS A 94 8.66 16.82 17.08
N ASN A 95 8.55 16.78 18.41
CA ASN A 95 9.35 15.90 19.27
C ASN A 95 9.01 14.39 19.13
N ARG A 96 7.92 14.04 18.43
CA ARG A 96 7.49 12.64 18.21
C ARG A 96 7.83 12.13 16.80
N PHE A 97 8.47 12.96 15.98
CA PHE A 97 8.84 12.64 14.59
C PHE A 97 10.35 12.46 14.39
N PHE A 98 11.14 12.44 15.47
CA PHE A 98 12.54 12.01 15.39
C PHE A 98 12.62 10.50 15.16
N LEU A 99 13.36 10.09 14.13
CA LEU A 99 13.53 8.68 13.82
C LEU A 99 14.32 7.96 14.91
N PHE A 100 15.37 8.61 15.42
CA PHE A 100 16.15 8.13 16.55
C PHE A 100 15.89 9.04 17.74
N ASP A 101 15.32 8.47 18.80
CA ASP A 101 15.08 9.17 20.05
C ASP A 101 15.07 8.13 21.19
N ASP A 102 15.46 8.55 22.39
CA ASP A 102 15.55 7.66 23.55
C ASP A 102 14.18 7.44 24.20
N GLN A 103 13.25 8.39 24.06
CA GLN A 103 11.93 8.36 24.67
C GLN A 103 10.82 8.15 23.64
N TYR A 104 10.88 8.87 22.52
CA TYR A 104 9.81 8.91 21.52
C TYR A 104 10.29 8.66 20.08
N PRO A 105 10.98 7.54 19.81
CA PRO A 105 11.41 7.20 18.45
C PRO A 105 10.18 6.98 17.57
N PHE A 106 10.14 7.65 16.41
CA PHE A 106 8.97 7.64 15.53
C PHE A 106 8.56 6.21 15.15
N MET A 107 7.30 5.87 15.45
CA MET A 107 6.68 4.55 15.19
C MET A 107 7.49 3.34 15.68
N GLN A 108 8.28 3.54 16.73
CA GLN A 108 9.09 2.53 17.40
C GLN A 108 8.75 2.45 18.89
N VAL A 109 9.28 1.45 19.58
CA VAL A 109 9.09 1.25 21.03
C VAL A 109 10.43 1.49 21.74
N ALA A 110 10.51 2.62 22.46
CA ALA A 110 11.64 2.88 23.34
C ALA A 110 11.76 1.80 24.43
N GLY A 111 13.00 1.44 24.77
CA GLY A 111 13.30 0.44 25.80
C GLY A 111 12.91 -1.01 25.45
N LEU A 112 12.55 -1.30 24.19
CA LEU A 112 12.31 -2.67 23.74
C LEU A 112 13.62 -3.46 23.72
N ASP A 113 13.63 -4.60 24.39
CA ASP A 113 14.75 -5.55 24.43
C ASP A 113 14.23 -6.98 24.33
N LEU A 114 14.58 -7.68 23.25
CA LEU A 114 14.14 -9.06 22.99
C LEU A 114 15.21 -10.11 23.34
N ASN A 115 16.40 -9.68 23.75
CA ASN A 115 17.48 -10.58 24.08
C ASN A 115 17.13 -11.45 25.30
N GLU A 116 17.77 -12.62 25.37
CA GLU A 116 17.75 -13.45 26.58
C GLU A 116 19.04 -13.28 27.34
N TYR A 117 18.94 -13.12 28.66
CA TYR A 117 20.07 -12.96 29.55
C TYR A 117 20.12 -14.12 30.56
N GLN A 118 21.34 -14.46 30.99
CA GLN A 118 21.57 -15.35 32.12
C GLN A 118 21.30 -14.60 33.45
N PRO A 119 21.13 -15.31 34.58
CA PRO A 119 20.93 -14.66 35.89
C PRO A 119 22.06 -13.69 36.30
N ASN A 120 23.27 -13.90 35.79
CA ASN A 120 24.43 -13.03 35.99
C ASN A 120 24.47 -11.79 35.07
N GLY A 121 23.41 -11.56 34.28
CA GLY A 121 23.31 -10.44 33.34
C GLY A 121 24.01 -10.63 32.00
N LYS A 122 24.75 -11.72 31.78
CA LYS A 122 25.41 -11.98 30.49
C LYS A 122 24.39 -12.35 29.42
N LEU A 123 24.62 -11.88 28.19
CA LEU A 123 23.80 -12.20 27.03
C LEU A 123 23.84 -13.72 26.78
N LYS A 124 22.68 -14.36 26.88
CA LYS A 124 22.49 -15.78 26.55
C LYS A 124 22.19 -15.97 25.07
N LYS A 125 21.34 -15.11 24.51
CA LYS A 125 20.92 -15.18 23.11
C LYS A 125 20.60 -13.79 22.57
N ASP A 126 21.31 -13.42 21.51
CA ASP A 126 20.98 -12.26 20.68
C ASP A 126 19.75 -12.58 19.82
N LYS A 127 18.72 -11.73 19.94
CA LYS A 127 17.49 -11.78 19.13
C LYS A 127 17.32 -10.56 18.23
N THR A 128 18.39 -9.84 17.95
CA THR A 128 18.37 -8.79 16.92
C THR A 128 18.20 -9.40 15.53
N ASP A 129 17.48 -8.70 14.68
CA ASP A 129 17.32 -9.00 13.26
C ASP A 129 17.91 -7.86 12.41
N GLY A 130 18.34 -8.19 11.19
CA GLY A 130 18.80 -7.17 10.23
C GLY A 130 17.63 -6.33 9.74
N LEU A 131 17.89 -5.08 9.35
CA LEU A 131 16.83 -4.16 8.92
C LEU A 131 16.06 -4.64 7.68
N MET A 132 16.67 -5.47 6.82
CA MET A 132 16.01 -6.07 5.65
C MET A 132 14.70 -6.80 5.96
N VAL A 133 14.51 -7.29 7.19
CA VAL A 133 13.24 -7.92 7.62
C VAL A 133 12.05 -6.95 7.53
N LEU A 134 12.30 -5.63 7.59
CA LEU A 134 11.28 -4.61 7.43
C LEU A 134 10.80 -4.46 5.97
N VAL A 135 11.63 -4.85 5.00
CA VAL A 135 11.30 -4.75 3.57
C VAL A 135 10.67 -6.05 3.14
N ARG A 136 9.36 -6.02 2.91
CA ARG A 136 8.62 -7.24 2.59
C ARG A 136 9.00 -7.86 1.24
N GLU A 137 9.54 -7.04 0.35
CA GLU A 137 9.96 -7.41 -1.01
C GLU A 137 11.36 -8.04 -1.04
N ALA A 138 12.15 -7.84 0.02
CA ALA A 138 13.50 -8.38 0.15
C ALA A 138 13.50 -9.89 0.48
N PRO A 139 14.55 -10.62 0.08
CA PRO A 139 14.72 -12.02 0.46
C PRO A 139 14.89 -12.16 1.98
N ASP A 140 13.98 -12.90 2.62
CA ASP A 140 14.09 -13.28 4.04
C ASP A 140 15.17 -14.38 4.23
N LYS A 141 15.59 -14.66 5.47
CA LYS A 141 16.55 -15.71 5.89
C LYS A 141 16.26 -17.11 5.31
N ARG A 142 15.05 -17.36 4.81
CA ARG A 142 14.60 -18.61 4.18
C ARG A 142 13.94 -18.41 2.81
N GLY A 143 13.98 -17.18 2.29
CA GLY A 143 13.39 -16.81 0.99
C GLY A 143 14.26 -17.30 -0.17
N ARG A 144 13.63 -17.54 -1.32
CA ARG A 144 14.39 -17.75 -2.56
C ARG A 144 14.95 -16.41 -3.00
N ILE A 145 16.25 -16.36 -3.23
CA ILE A 145 16.91 -15.24 -3.89
C ILE A 145 16.35 -15.15 -5.32
N LEU A 146 15.65 -14.06 -5.63
CA LEU A 146 15.17 -13.74 -6.97
C LEU A 146 15.80 -12.41 -7.34
N PHE A 147 16.86 -12.44 -8.15
CA PHE A 147 17.57 -11.26 -8.69
C PHE A 147 18.25 -10.31 -7.67
N ASP A 148 18.20 -10.60 -6.36
CA ASP A 148 18.97 -9.93 -5.31
C ASP A 148 20.00 -10.89 -4.66
N HIS A 149 21.29 -10.62 -4.83
CA HIS A 149 22.37 -11.47 -4.31
C HIS A 149 22.58 -11.36 -2.79
N ARG A 150 21.85 -10.48 -2.09
CA ARG A 150 21.94 -10.33 -0.64
C ARG A 150 21.39 -11.58 0.06
N VAL A 151 22.14 -12.08 1.03
CA VAL A 151 21.72 -13.23 1.86
C VAL A 151 21.01 -12.69 3.09
N GLY A 152 19.90 -13.28 3.53
CA GLY A 152 19.14 -12.81 4.71
C GLY A 152 19.91 -12.80 6.06
N THR A 153 21.16 -13.24 6.07
CA THR A 153 22.10 -13.12 7.20
C THR A 153 22.94 -11.84 7.16
N GLU A 154 23.03 -11.16 6.02
CA GLU A 154 23.75 -9.89 5.89
C GLU A 154 23.00 -8.77 6.63
N ARG A 155 23.77 -7.89 7.27
CA ARG A 155 23.27 -6.70 7.97
C ARG A 155 23.94 -5.46 7.39
N PRO A 156 23.61 -5.06 6.15
CA PRO A 156 24.14 -3.85 5.56
C PRO A 156 23.67 -2.63 6.36
N GLU A 157 24.41 -1.54 6.22
CA GLU A 157 24.06 -0.27 6.84
C GLU A 157 23.08 0.49 5.95
N TYR A 158 22.05 1.08 6.56
CA TYR A 158 21.05 1.88 5.88
C TYR A 158 21.11 3.33 6.31
N GLU A 159 20.82 4.22 5.37
CA GLU A 159 20.64 5.64 5.66
C GLU A 159 19.34 5.87 6.44
N SER A 160 19.31 6.92 7.26
CA SER A 160 18.14 7.26 8.08
C SER A 160 16.84 7.38 7.27
N LYS A 161 16.91 7.96 6.06
CA LYS A 161 15.76 8.06 5.14
C LYS A 161 15.22 6.70 4.70
N GLN A 162 16.11 5.73 4.45
CA GLN A 162 15.73 4.37 4.07
C GLN A 162 15.07 3.67 5.27
N ILE A 163 15.66 3.79 6.46
CA ILE A 163 15.12 3.21 7.70
C ILE A 163 13.71 3.75 7.99
N ALA A 164 13.45 5.04 7.77
CA ALA A 164 12.13 5.63 7.93
C ALA A 164 11.08 4.97 7.01
N ARG A 165 11.40 4.80 5.73
CA ARG A 165 10.55 4.12 4.73
C ARG A 165 10.31 2.66 5.09
N MET A 166 11.37 1.96 5.51
CA MET A 166 11.32 0.56 5.94
C MET A 166 10.37 0.38 7.14
N ILE A 167 10.46 1.25 8.16
CA ILE A 167 9.55 1.21 9.32
C ILE A 167 8.09 1.39 8.88
N LEU A 168 7.79 2.40 8.05
CA LEU A 168 6.43 2.66 7.58
C LEU A 168 5.85 1.50 6.76
N SER A 169 6.66 0.96 5.85
CA SER A 169 6.29 -0.23 5.07
C SER A 169 6.01 -1.41 5.99
N ALA A 170 6.88 -1.68 6.97
CA ALA A 170 6.70 -2.77 7.92
C ALA A 170 5.44 -2.61 8.77
N GLN A 171 5.12 -1.39 9.24
CA GLN A 171 3.91 -1.12 9.99
C GLN A 171 2.63 -1.38 9.18
N SER A 172 2.71 -1.29 7.84
CA SER A 172 1.57 -1.49 6.92
C SER A 172 1.51 -2.90 6.33
N TYR A 173 2.65 -3.54 6.04
CA TYR A 173 2.76 -4.74 5.20
C TYR A 173 3.55 -5.91 5.83
N SER A 174 3.93 -5.84 7.12
CA SER A 174 4.56 -6.99 7.77
C SER A 174 3.66 -8.24 7.79
N GLY A 175 4.18 -9.36 7.30
CA GLY A 175 3.52 -10.66 7.29
C GLY A 175 3.49 -11.35 8.66
N THR A 176 3.01 -12.60 8.69
CA THR A 176 3.07 -13.42 9.90
C THR A 176 4.44 -14.11 10.00
N GLY A 177 5.08 -14.06 11.18
CA GLY A 177 6.38 -14.74 11.33
C GLY A 177 7.17 -14.44 12.61
N VAL A 178 6.98 -13.26 13.23
CA VAL A 178 7.80 -12.87 14.39
C VAL A 178 6.93 -12.55 15.60
N ALA A 179 6.98 -13.42 16.62
CA ALA A 179 6.33 -13.23 17.91
C ALA A 179 7.35 -13.51 19.03
N SER A 180 8.44 -12.76 18.99
CA SER A 180 9.52 -12.86 19.96
C SER A 180 9.10 -12.21 21.29
N SER A 181 9.15 -12.98 22.37
CA SER A 181 9.03 -12.48 23.74
C SER A 181 10.30 -11.74 24.17
N GLY A 182 10.13 -10.81 25.10
CA GLY A 182 11.20 -9.97 25.64
C GLY A 182 10.69 -9.08 26.75
N ARG A 183 11.28 -7.89 26.89
CA ARG A 183 10.85 -6.86 27.83
C ARG A 183 10.78 -5.48 27.17
N ILE A 184 10.03 -4.59 27.80
CA ILE A 184 10.04 -3.16 27.53
C ILE A 184 10.38 -2.47 28.84
N THR A 185 11.46 -1.69 28.85
CA THR A 185 11.88 -0.89 30.01
C THR A 185 11.39 0.54 29.84
N GLN A 186 10.51 0.99 30.74
CA GLN A 186 9.98 2.35 30.76
C GLN A 186 10.07 2.91 32.17
N ASN A 187 10.67 4.10 32.33
CA ASN A 187 10.84 4.76 33.63
C ASN A 187 11.49 3.85 34.69
N GLY A 188 12.48 3.04 34.30
CA GLY A 188 13.17 2.09 35.18
C GLY A 188 12.39 0.81 35.52
N ASN A 189 11.16 0.65 35.00
CA ASN A 189 10.35 -0.55 35.22
C ASN A 189 10.41 -1.48 34.01
N ASP A 190 10.85 -2.71 34.25
CA ASP A 190 10.87 -3.77 33.26
C ASP A 190 9.51 -4.46 33.16
N ARG A 191 8.93 -4.44 31.97
CA ARG A 191 7.69 -5.15 31.66
C ARG A 191 7.95 -6.27 30.67
N VAL A 192 7.72 -7.51 31.10
CA VAL A 192 7.78 -8.68 30.20
C VAL A 192 6.64 -8.63 29.18
N ILE A 193 6.97 -8.91 27.92
CA ILE A 193 6.03 -8.99 26.80
C ILE A 193 6.03 -10.39 26.17
N ASN A 194 4.83 -10.89 25.89
CA ASN A 194 4.60 -12.18 25.25
C ASN A 194 3.56 -12.02 24.12
N PRO A 195 4.01 -11.60 22.92
CA PRO A 195 3.11 -11.32 21.82
C PRO A 195 2.46 -12.58 21.27
N THR A 196 1.19 -12.49 20.88
CA THR A 196 0.50 -13.60 20.21
C THR A 196 1.10 -13.92 18.84
N GLN A 197 1.08 -15.20 18.48
CA GLN A 197 1.51 -15.69 17.17
C GLN A 197 0.50 -15.35 16.04
N ARG A 198 0.98 -15.42 14.79
CA ARG A 198 0.24 -15.25 13.52
C ARG A 198 -0.57 -13.95 13.40
N ARG A 199 0.10 -12.85 13.04
CA ARG A 199 -0.54 -11.55 12.70
C ARG A 199 0.02 -10.96 11.42
N THR A 200 -0.86 -10.39 10.61
CA THR A 200 -0.49 -9.57 9.45
C THR A 200 -0.76 -8.12 9.78
N ALA A 201 0.07 -7.22 9.26
CA ALA A 201 -0.22 -5.80 9.25
C ALA A 201 -1.44 -5.50 8.34
N PRO A 202 -2.07 -4.32 8.47
CA PRO A 202 -3.37 -4.07 7.87
C PRO A 202 -3.40 -4.22 6.35
N CYS A 203 -2.34 -3.83 5.63
CA CYS A 203 -2.33 -3.79 4.17
C CYS A 203 -1.84 -5.08 3.51
N VAL A 204 -1.40 -6.09 4.27
CA VAL A 204 -0.91 -7.38 3.71
C VAL A 204 -1.97 -8.09 2.88
N LYS A 205 -3.21 -8.09 3.38
CA LYS A 205 -4.33 -8.76 2.70
C LYS A 205 -5.09 -7.74 1.87
N GLY A 206 -5.28 -8.06 0.60
CA GLY A 206 -6.13 -7.29 -0.30
C GLY A 206 -5.40 -6.20 -1.06
N LEU A 207 -6.13 -5.60 -1.99
CA LEU A 207 -5.71 -4.45 -2.77
C LEU A 207 -5.91 -3.16 -1.99
N VAL A 208 -4.95 -2.25 -2.10
CA VAL A 208 -5.03 -0.86 -1.65
C VAL A 208 -5.13 0.02 -2.88
N LEU A 209 -6.12 0.89 -2.92
CA LEU A 209 -6.41 1.81 -4.01
C LEU A 209 -6.41 3.25 -3.49
N TRP A 210 -5.75 4.14 -4.24
CA TRP A 210 -5.91 5.57 -4.07
C TRP A 210 -6.07 6.27 -5.42
N LEU A 211 -6.75 7.41 -5.42
CA LEU A 211 -6.93 8.24 -6.60
C LEU A 211 -5.81 9.27 -6.74
N GLN A 212 -5.26 9.38 -7.94
CA GLN A 212 -4.26 10.38 -8.31
C GLN A 212 -4.92 11.43 -9.20
N GLY A 213 -4.75 12.70 -8.80
CA GLY A 213 -5.15 13.87 -9.59
C GLY A 213 -3.99 14.42 -10.42
N GLU A 214 -4.07 15.69 -10.80
CA GLU A 214 -3.04 16.37 -11.60
C GLU A 214 -1.76 16.65 -10.81
N ASN A 215 -1.89 16.79 -9.49
CA ASN A 215 -0.79 17.00 -8.56
C ASN A 215 -1.06 16.29 -7.22
N LEU A 216 -0.07 16.30 -6.33
CA LEU A 216 -0.13 15.63 -5.04
C LEU A 216 -1.18 16.29 -4.12
N PHE A 217 -1.44 17.60 -4.24
CA PHE A 217 -2.50 18.27 -3.49
C PHE A 217 -3.88 17.68 -3.84
N GLN A 218 -4.21 17.59 -5.13
CA GLN A 218 -5.46 16.97 -5.59
C GLN A 218 -5.50 15.50 -5.20
N THR A 219 -4.39 14.78 -5.34
CA THR A 219 -4.25 13.37 -4.92
C THR A 219 -4.58 13.18 -3.44
N LEU A 220 -4.02 14.01 -2.55
CA LEU A 220 -4.30 13.93 -1.12
C LEU A 220 -5.77 14.24 -0.83
N LEU A 221 -6.34 15.30 -1.41
CA LEU A 221 -7.74 15.65 -1.15
C LEU A 221 -8.75 14.65 -1.72
N LEU A 222 -8.48 14.06 -2.89
CA LEU A 222 -9.31 12.99 -3.46
C LEU A 222 -9.43 11.78 -2.53
N ASN A 223 -8.41 11.55 -1.69
CA ASN A 223 -8.38 10.44 -0.73
C ASN A 223 -8.61 10.89 0.72
N LEU A 224 -8.82 12.18 0.97
CA LEU A 224 -9.19 12.74 2.28
C LEU A 224 -10.72 12.78 2.42
N ILE A 225 -11.30 11.60 2.59
CA ILE A 225 -12.76 11.39 2.59
C ILE A 225 -13.41 12.13 3.77
N PRO A 226 -14.49 12.92 3.55
CA PRO A 226 -15.16 13.62 4.62
C PRO A 226 -15.77 12.69 5.65
N ARG A 227 -15.35 12.85 6.91
CA ARG A 227 -15.73 12.01 8.05
C ARG A 227 -15.69 12.84 9.33
N ASN A 228 -16.63 12.59 10.23
CA ASN A 228 -16.68 13.26 11.53
C ASN A 228 -15.40 13.02 12.33
N TYR A 229 -14.87 14.08 12.94
CA TYR A 229 -13.72 13.97 13.84
C TYR A 229 -14.02 13.07 15.04
N VAL A 230 -13.14 12.09 15.26
CA VAL A 230 -13.19 11.20 16.42
C VAL A 230 -11.99 11.50 17.31
N ALA A 231 -12.23 12.01 18.52
CA ALA A 231 -11.16 12.41 19.45
C ALA A 231 -10.22 11.26 19.84
N ASN A 232 -10.73 10.03 19.86
CA ASN A 232 -9.96 8.82 20.18
C ASN A 232 -9.27 8.18 18.96
N ASP A 233 -9.52 8.65 17.74
CA ASP A 233 -8.83 8.20 16.52
C ASP A 233 -7.45 8.85 16.42
N LYS A 234 -6.56 8.42 17.32
CA LYS A 234 -5.21 8.95 17.45
C LYS A 234 -4.21 8.03 16.75
N PRO A 235 -3.34 8.56 15.88
CA PRO A 235 -2.18 7.82 15.40
C PRO A 235 -1.19 7.56 16.54
N SER A 236 -0.24 6.67 16.33
CA SER A 236 0.68 6.18 17.38
C SER A 236 1.52 7.28 18.05
N TRP A 237 1.86 8.35 17.33
CA TRP A 237 2.60 9.48 17.90
C TRP A 237 1.73 10.42 18.75
N GLU A 238 0.40 10.37 18.66
CA GLU A 238 -0.49 11.16 19.51
C GLU A 238 -0.93 10.42 20.79
N ASP A 239 -0.93 9.09 20.75
CA ASP A 239 -1.44 8.25 21.83
C ASP A 239 -0.31 7.74 22.73
N GLY A 240 -0.13 8.38 23.90
CA GLY A 240 0.84 7.94 24.91
C GLY A 240 0.57 6.56 25.50
N SER A 241 -0.65 6.02 25.35
CA SER A 241 -1.05 4.71 25.86
C SER A 241 -0.96 3.58 24.81
N ILE A 242 -0.55 3.90 23.57
CA ILE A 242 -0.65 2.98 22.43
C ILE A 242 0.07 1.65 22.64
N ILE A 243 1.22 1.67 23.33
CA ILE A 243 2.00 0.46 23.65
C ILE A 243 1.20 -0.44 24.61
N GLU A 244 0.58 0.13 25.64
CA GLU A 244 -0.25 -0.64 26.55
C GLU A 244 -1.50 -1.19 25.87
N VAL A 245 -2.14 -0.37 25.03
CA VAL A 245 -3.29 -0.76 24.22
C VAL A 245 -2.90 -1.94 23.32
N ALA A 246 -1.75 -1.87 22.66
CA ALA A 246 -1.23 -2.95 21.84
C ALA A 246 -0.97 -4.23 22.66
N ILE A 247 -0.34 -4.14 23.83
CA ILE A 247 -0.10 -5.32 24.68
C ILE A 247 -1.42 -5.93 25.17
N ARG A 248 -2.39 -5.12 25.62
CA ARG A 248 -3.72 -5.60 26.06
C ARG A 248 -4.49 -6.24 24.90
N SER A 249 -4.30 -5.70 23.69
CA SER A 249 -4.99 -6.20 22.50
C SER A 249 -4.66 -7.65 22.18
N TRP A 250 -3.48 -8.16 22.56
CA TRP A 250 -3.08 -9.55 22.35
C TRP A 250 -4.06 -10.55 22.96
N LYS A 251 -4.58 -10.25 24.16
CA LYS A 251 -5.62 -11.03 24.83
C LYS A 251 -7.02 -10.66 24.32
N LYS A 252 -7.33 -9.37 24.27
CA LYS A 252 -8.64 -8.85 23.84
C LYS A 252 -8.49 -7.97 22.60
N PRO A 253 -8.67 -8.52 21.39
CA PRO A 253 -8.52 -7.77 20.14
C PRO A 253 -9.48 -6.59 20.11
N ARG A 254 -9.11 -5.50 19.42
CA ARG A 254 -9.96 -4.31 19.31
C ARG A 254 -10.04 -3.84 17.86
N SER A 255 -11.12 -3.16 17.51
CA SER A 255 -11.20 -2.44 16.23
C SER A 255 -10.32 -1.19 16.28
N PHE A 256 -9.95 -0.67 15.11
CA PHE A 256 -9.37 0.67 15.02
C PHE A 256 -10.37 1.71 15.53
N ALA A 257 -9.86 2.74 16.22
CA ALA A 257 -10.69 3.85 16.67
C ALA A 257 -11.21 4.71 15.51
N GLY A 258 -10.46 4.78 14.40
CA GLY A 258 -10.87 5.44 13.17
C GLY A 258 -9.80 5.34 12.07
N THR A 259 -9.89 6.24 11.09
CA THR A 259 -9.06 6.23 9.88
C THR A 259 -7.61 6.60 10.17
N ALA A 260 -7.35 7.58 11.03
CA ALA A 260 -5.98 8.03 11.31
C ALA A 260 -5.15 6.93 11.99
N GLN A 261 -5.71 6.23 12.98
CA GLN A 261 -5.06 5.09 13.63
C GLN A 261 -4.88 3.91 12.66
N ARG A 262 -5.83 3.69 11.76
CA ARG A 262 -5.74 2.64 10.72
C ARG A 262 -4.67 2.93 9.67
N PHE A 263 -4.48 4.21 9.33
CA PHE A 263 -3.51 4.67 8.35
C PHE A 263 -2.08 4.69 8.91
N ALA A 264 -1.91 4.98 10.20
CA ALA A 264 -0.63 4.92 10.90
C ALA A 264 -0.65 3.93 12.10
N PRO A 265 -0.82 2.62 11.85
CA PRO A 265 -0.96 1.62 12.89
C PRO A 265 0.39 1.30 13.54
N LEU A 266 0.41 1.03 14.84
CA LEU A 266 1.56 0.40 15.51
C LEU A 266 1.44 -1.13 15.46
N SER A 267 1.37 -1.70 14.25
CA SER A 267 1.14 -3.13 14.02
C SER A 267 2.34 -4.01 14.41
N ARG A 268 3.53 -3.41 14.48
CA ARG A 268 4.79 -4.03 14.93
C ARG A 268 5.44 -3.19 16.01
N PHE A 269 6.06 -3.87 16.95
CA PHE A 269 7.00 -3.26 17.87
C PHE A 269 8.38 -3.39 17.26
N ILE A 270 8.95 -2.23 16.93
CA ILE A 270 10.24 -2.10 16.27
C ILE A 270 11.11 -1.22 17.16
N ARG A 271 12.37 -1.58 17.33
CA ARG A 271 13.38 -0.68 17.93
C ARG A 271 14.68 -0.83 17.16
N ILE A 272 15.06 0.24 16.46
CA ILE A 272 16.36 0.31 15.80
C ILE A 272 17.44 0.41 16.89
N ILE A 273 18.45 -0.45 16.79
CA ILE A 273 19.59 -0.48 17.73
C ILE A 273 20.75 0.31 17.13
N ASP A 274 21.01 0.07 15.85
CA ASP A 274 21.93 0.81 15.02
C ASP A 274 21.41 0.79 13.57
N ARG A 275 22.19 1.34 12.63
CA ARG A 275 21.82 1.41 11.21
C ARG A 275 21.84 0.06 10.47
N LYS A 276 22.06 -1.06 11.17
CA LYS A 276 22.18 -2.42 10.63
C LYS A 276 21.20 -3.41 11.25
N GLN A 277 20.82 -3.20 12.53
CA GLN A 277 20.02 -4.16 13.29
C GLN A 277 18.96 -3.52 14.17
N MET A 278 17.95 -4.33 14.49
CA MET A 278 16.79 -3.94 15.28
C MET A 278 16.26 -5.08 16.15
N PHE A 279 15.40 -4.72 17.09
CA PHE A 279 14.40 -5.64 17.63
C PHE A 279 13.09 -5.52 16.86
N PHE A 280 12.46 -6.67 16.60
CA PHE A 280 11.22 -6.74 15.84
C PHE A 280 10.28 -7.79 16.43
N THR A 281 9.03 -7.40 16.73
CA THR A 281 7.99 -8.33 17.19
C THR A 281 6.58 -7.80 16.89
N ASN A 282 5.54 -8.58 17.18
CA ASN A 282 4.15 -8.17 16.93
C ASN A 282 3.71 -7.04 17.87
N GLY A 283 3.03 -6.04 17.30
CA GLY A 283 2.41 -4.93 18.02
C GLY A 283 0.89 -5.09 18.13
N LEU A 284 0.15 -4.02 17.82
CA LEU A 284 -1.31 -3.95 17.95
C LEU A 284 -2.04 -5.09 17.22
N LYS A 285 -2.91 -5.80 17.95
CA LYS A 285 -3.83 -6.81 17.43
C LYS A 285 -5.20 -6.20 17.19
N THR A 286 -5.61 -6.18 15.94
CA THR A 286 -6.94 -5.72 15.56
C THR A 286 -7.91 -6.85 15.23
N ILE A 287 -9.20 -6.54 15.34
CA ILE A 287 -10.29 -7.37 14.82
C ILE A 287 -10.34 -7.18 13.30
N PRO A 288 -10.45 -8.24 12.49
CA PRO A 288 -10.71 -8.10 11.06
C PRO A 288 -12.00 -7.33 10.82
N ASP A 289 -11.97 -6.35 9.93
CA ASP A 289 -13.12 -5.56 9.54
C ASP A 289 -13.07 -5.21 8.05
N SER A 290 -14.12 -4.55 7.57
CA SER A 290 -14.24 -4.09 6.19
C SER A 290 -14.29 -2.57 6.08
N ASP A 291 -13.60 -1.85 6.98
CA ASP A 291 -13.71 -0.39 7.13
C ASP A 291 -12.45 0.38 6.72
N ASP A 292 -11.55 -0.23 5.94
CA ASP A 292 -10.43 0.51 5.36
C ASP A 292 -10.91 1.27 4.11
N PRO A 293 -10.88 2.62 4.10
CA PRO A 293 -11.42 3.41 3.00
C PRO A 293 -10.62 3.25 1.70
N MET A 294 -9.39 2.72 1.76
CA MET A 294 -8.57 2.48 0.59
C MET A 294 -8.72 1.05 0.03
N LYS A 295 -9.57 0.21 0.61
CA LYS A 295 -9.71 -1.19 0.20
C LYS A 295 -11.05 -1.48 -0.43
N ALA A 296 -11.04 -2.47 -1.31
CA ALA A 296 -12.24 -3.05 -1.89
C ALA A 296 -12.62 -4.35 -1.15
N TYR A 297 -13.92 -4.54 -0.95
CA TYR A 297 -14.47 -5.74 -0.35
C TYR A 297 -15.64 -6.29 -1.17
N SER A 298 -15.87 -7.59 -1.06
CA SER A 298 -16.98 -8.29 -1.72
C SER A 298 -17.50 -9.42 -0.84
N ARG A 299 -18.77 -9.77 -1.03
CA ARG A 299 -19.42 -10.92 -0.42
C ARG A 299 -20.28 -11.65 -1.46
N PRO A 300 -20.56 -12.96 -1.28
CA PRO A 300 -21.42 -13.69 -2.21
C PRO A 300 -22.89 -13.28 -2.11
N ASP A 301 -23.36 -12.92 -0.92
CA ASP A 301 -24.74 -12.54 -0.63
C ASP A 301 -24.82 -11.57 0.56
N ASP A 302 -26.01 -11.03 0.84
CA ASP A 302 -26.21 -10.03 1.88
C ASP A 302 -26.08 -10.53 3.32
N LYS A 303 -26.02 -11.85 3.52
CA LYS A 303 -25.90 -12.50 4.84
C LYS A 303 -24.45 -12.83 5.18
N SER A 304 -23.60 -12.93 4.17
CA SER A 304 -22.19 -13.28 4.31
C SER A 304 -21.33 -12.10 4.75
N GLU A 305 -20.23 -12.38 5.45
CA GLU A 305 -19.24 -11.38 5.81
C GLU A 305 -18.48 -10.90 4.56
N TYR A 306 -18.05 -9.63 4.60
CA TYR A 306 -17.22 -9.06 3.56
C TYR A 306 -15.82 -9.66 3.58
N GLU A 307 -15.36 -10.13 2.42
CA GLU A 307 -13.97 -10.49 2.19
C GLU A 307 -13.25 -9.38 1.42
N VAL A 308 -11.98 -9.18 1.73
CA VAL A 308 -11.15 -8.23 0.99
C VAL A 308 -10.86 -8.75 -0.41
N LEU A 309 -10.99 -7.89 -1.42
CA LEU A 309 -10.60 -8.21 -2.79
C LEU A 309 -9.07 -8.35 -2.86
N LYS A 310 -8.58 -9.52 -3.28
CA LYS A 310 -7.15 -9.87 -3.29
C LYS A 310 -6.53 -9.61 -4.65
N LEU A 311 -5.26 -9.23 -4.64
CA LEU A 311 -4.43 -9.31 -5.84
C LEU A 311 -4.30 -10.78 -6.23
N ARG A 312 -4.58 -11.08 -7.50
CA ARG A 312 -4.28 -12.39 -8.07
C ARG A 312 -3.17 -12.25 -9.10
N GLU A 313 -2.25 -13.21 -9.06
CA GLU A 313 -1.11 -13.27 -9.99
C GLU A 313 -1.57 -13.35 -11.45
N ASP A 314 -2.67 -14.06 -11.69
CA ASP A 314 -3.27 -14.34 -13.00
C ASP A 314 -4.35 -13.33 -13.42
N ARG A 315 -4.49 -12.18 -12.74
CA ARG A 315 -5.58 -11.22 -13.00
C ARG A 315 -5.11 -9.79 -12.97
N ALA A 316 -5.11 -9.10 -14.10
CA ALA A 316 -4.92 -7.65 -14.18
C ALA A 316 -6.05 -6.89 -13.45
N ALA A 317 -5.75 -5.75 -12.86
CA ALA A 317 -6.68 -4.99 -12.03
C ALA A 317 -7.88 -4.44 -12.81
N TRP A 318 -7.74 -4.15 -14.11
CA TRP A 318 -8.85 -3.71 -14.95
C TRP A 318 -9.97 -4.75 -15.03
N ARG A 319 -9.66 -6.04 -14.88
CA ARG A 319 -10.66 -7.12 -14.87
C ARG A 319 -11.52 -7.09 -13.60
N ASP A 320 -11.07 -6.41 -12.56
CA ASP A 320 -11.85 -6.13 -11.36
C ASP A 320 -12.55 -4.76 -11.42
N ALA A 321 -12.45 -4.02 -12.53
CA ALA A 321 -13.03 -2.68 -12.65
C ALA A 321 -14.54 -2.67 -12.40
N TYR A 322 -15.29 -3.66 -12.91
CA TYR A 322 -16.73 -3.75 -12.59
C TYR A 322 -16.97 -3.93 -11.09
N ALA A 323 -16.14 -4.73 -10.39
CA ALA A 323 -16.26 -4.90 -8.95
C ALA A 323 -15.88 -3.62 -8.18
N LEU A 324 -14.88 -2.87 -8.66
CA LEU A 324 -14.40 -1.63 -8.08
C LEU A 324 -15.35 -0.44 -8.34
N PHE A 325 -16.07 -0.41 -9.46
CA PHE A 325 -16.92 0.72 -9.86
C PHE A 325 -18.40 0.54 -9.52
N SER A 326 -18.81 -0.65 -9.04
CA SER A 326 -20.19 -0.93 -8.62
C SER A 326 -20.55 -0.26 -7.28
N LEU A 327 -20.69 1.08 -7.26
CA LEU A 327 -20.90 1.85 -6.02
C LEU A 327 -22.23 1.55 -5.31
N GLY A 328 -23.28 1.21 -6.04
CA GLY A 328 -24.61 0.92 -5.51
C GLY A 328 -24.86 -0.55 -5.12
N SER A 329 -23.83 -1.40 -5.15
CA SER A 329 -23.99 -2.83 -4.89
C SER A 329 -24.19 -3.13 -3.39
N SER A 330 -25.13 -4.02 -3.05
CA SER A 330 -25.27 -4.53 -1.68
C SER A 330 -24.22 -5.59 -1.32
N VAL A 331 -23.55 -6.17 -2.32
CA VAL A 331 -22.57 -7.26 -2.17
C VAL A 331 -21.14 -6.83 -2.45
N ARG A 332 -20.91 -5.57 -2.83
CA ARG A 332 -19.58 -5.01 -3.07
C ARG A 332 -19.43 -3.69 -2.32
N LYS A 333 -18.26 -3.49 -1.72
CA LYS A 333 -17.87 -2.26 -1.04
C LYS A 333 -16.59 -1.74 -1.70
N PRO A 334 -16.71 -0.87 -2.72
CA PRO A 334 -15.58 -0.17 -3.31
C PRO A 334 -14.79 0.69 -2.31
N PRO A 335 -13.53 1.02 -2.62
CA PRO A 335 -12.78 2.05 -1.89
C PRO A 335 -13.58 3.35 -1.80
N GLU A 336 -13.62 3.96 -0.63
CA GLU A 336 -14.43 5.16 -0.35
C GLU A 336 -14.04 6.35 -1.24
N ALA A 337 -12.79 6.41 -1.71
CA ALA A 337 -12.33 7.44 -2.67
C ALA A 337 -13.13 7.43 -3.98
N LEU A 338 -13.59 6.27 -4.46
CA LEU A 338 -14.43 6.19 -5.66
C LEU A 338 -15.85 6.72 -5.39
N ASN A 339 -16.40 6.38 -4.22
CA ASN A 339 -17.68 6.94 -3.77
C ASN A 339 -17.61 8.47 -3.60
N HIS A 340 -16.48 8.97 -3.11
CA HIS A 340 -16.22 10.39 -2.97
C HIS A 340 -16.10 11.07 -4.32
N LEU A 341 -15.32 10.52 -5.26
CA LEU A 341 -15.18 11.03 -6.62
C LEU A 341 -16.53 11.12 -7.35
N ALA A 342 -17.40 10.11 -7.20
CA ALA A 342 -18.74 10.12 -7.81
C ALA A 342 -19.64 11.26 -7.32
N ARG A 343 -19.32 11.88 -6.16
CA ARG A 343 -20.04 13.05 -5.63
C ARG A 343 -19.43 14.38 -6.09
N LEU A 344 -18.33 14.35 -6.83
CA LEU A 344 -17.67 15.53 -7.37
C LEU A 344 -18.26 15.81 -8.75
N ASP A 345 -19.07 16.86 -8.84
CA ASP A 345 -19.78 17.31 -10.04
C ASP A 345 -18.79 17.91 -11.06
N SER A 346 -18.00 17.05 -11.71
CA SER A 346 -17.00 17.37 -12.76
C SER A 346 -15.79 18.25 -12.36
N GLN A 347 -15.59 18.54 -11.08
CA GLN A 347 -14.47 19.37 -10.60
C GLN A 347 -13.07 18.76 -10.81
N VAL A 348 -12.99 17.49 -11.17
CA VAL A 348 -11.75 16.72 -11.31
C VAL A 348 -11.74 16.04 -12.67
N SER A 349 -10.75 16.38 -13.49
CA SER A 349 -10.53 15.77 -14.80
C SER A 349 -9.77 14.45 -14.66
N HIS A 350 -10.36 13.35 -15.12
CA HIS A 350 -9.70 12.06 -15.39
C HIS A 350 -8.71 11.55 -14.33
N PRO A 351 -9.14 11.36 -13.07
CA PRO A 351 -8.26 10.81 -12.05
C PRO A 351 -7.82 9.38 -12.41
N LYS A 352 -6.63 9.00 -11.94
CA LYS A 352 -6.09 7.65 -12.12
C LYS A 352 -6.19 6.89 -10.80
N ALA A 353 -6.77 5.69 -10.82
CA ALA A 353 -6.68 4.78 -9.69
C ALA A 353 -5.31 4.09 -9.73
N ASN A 354 -4.57 4.24 -8.64
CA ASN A 354 -3.38 3.45 -8.36
C ASN A 354 -3.80 2.26 -7.50
N ILE A 355 -3.44 1.05 -7.91
CA ILE A 355 -3.88 -0.21 -7.29
C ILE A 355 -2.64 -1.00 -6.93
N VAL A 356 -2.43 -1.20 -5.63
CA VAL A 356 -1.26 -1.89 -5.09
C VAL A 356 -1.70 -3.07 -4.24
N GLY A 357 -1.04 -4.20 -4.39
CA GLY A 357 -1.27 -5.35 -3.54
C GLY A 357 -0.11 -6.32 -3.51
N ILE A 358 -0.24 -7.32 -2.64
CA ILE A 358 0.69 -8.45 -2.55
C ILE A 358 -0.11 -9.73 -2.78
N ALA A 359 0.31 -10.53 -3.76
CA ALA A 359 -0.21 -11.87 -3.97
C ALA A 359 0.50 -12.81 -3.00
N THR A 360 -0.24 -13.33 -2.02
CA THR A 360 0.31 -14.23 -0.99
C THR A 360 -0.53 -15.48 -0.82
N ASP A 361 0.13 -16.64 -0.63
CA ASP A 361 -0.49 -17.85 -0.07
C ASP A 361 0.34 -18.36 1.11
N LYS A 362 -0.33 -18.65 2.24
CA LYS A 362 0.29 -19.21 3.46
C LYS A 362 1.65 -18.56 3.85
N ASN A 363 1.72 -17.21 3.79
CA ASN A 363 2.89 -16.35 4.05
C ASN A 363 3.98 -16.29 2.97
N LYS A 364 3.89 -17.10 1.92
CA LYS A 364 4.75 -16.93 0.74
C LYS A 364 4.23 -15.78 -0.08
N ILE A 365 5.14 -14.93 -0.55
CA ILE A 365 4.85 -13.89 -1.52
C ILE A 365 5.18 -14.48 -2.89
N PHE A 366 4.24 -14.38 -3.82
CA PHE A 366 4.49 -14.73 -5.21
C PHE A 366 4.92 -13.51 -5.99
N LEU A 367 4.18 -12.41 -5.81
CA LEU A 367 4.49 -11.11 -6.39
C LEU A 367 3.84 -9.99 -5.60
N TRP A 368 4.35 -8.79 -5.84
CA TRP A 368 3.66 -7.53 -5.58
C TRP A 368 3.40 -6.87 -6.93
N ARG A 369 2.39 -6.01 -7.00
CA ARG A 369 2.04 -5.32 -8.25
C ARG A 369 1.50 -3.93 -7.95
N HIS A 370 1.86 -2.99 -8.82
CA HIS A 370 1.28 -1.66 -8.89
C HIS A 370 0.70 -1.47 -10.28
N GLU A 371 -0.61 -1.29 -10.37
CA GLU A 371 -1.30 -0.96 -11.61
C GLU A 371 -1.90 0.44 -11.53
N ARG A 372 -2.02 1.07 -12.70
CA ARG A 372 -2.68 2.37 -12.87
C ARG A 372 -3.78 2.22 -13.89
N MET A 373 -5.00 2.61 -13.53
CA MET A 373 -6.13 2.63 -14.47
C MET A 373 -6.84 3.99 -14.43
N PRO A 374 -7.27 4.53 -15.57
CA PRO A 374 -8.11 5.73 -15.58
C PRO A 374 -9.45 5.43 -14.90
N VAL A 375 -10.00 6.41 -14.19
CA VAL A 375 -11.33 6.34 -13.58
C VAL A 375 -12.20 7.45 -14.17
N PRO A 376 -12.95 7.17 -15.25
CA PRO A 376 -13.92 8.12 -15.77
C PRO A 376 -15.01 8.34 -14.71
N ALA A 377 -15.12 9.56 -14.17
CA ALA A 377 -16.09 9.87 -13.13
C ALA A 377 -17.54 9.58 -13.56
N GLU A 378 -17.83 9.75 -14.85
CA GLU A 378 -19.14 9.45 -15.45
C GLU A 378 -19.54 7.98 -15.29
N ILE A 379 -18.59 7.04 -15.42
CA ILE A 379 -18.85 5.60 -15.23
C ILE A 379 -19.31 5.33 -13.80
N LEU A 380 -18.84 6.08 -12.80
CA LEU A 380 -19.20 5.82 -11.40
C LEU A 380 -20.65 6.20 -11.06
N ILE A 381 -21.28 7.07 -11.85
CA ILE A 381 -22.61 7.63 -11.59
C ILE A 381 -23.65 7.02 -12.54
N ASN A 382 -23.25 6.66 -13.76
CA ASN A 382 -24.16 6.19 -14.80
C ASN A 382 -24.33 4.65 -14.74
N VAL A 383 -25.50 4.22 -14.25
CA VAL A 383 -25.86 2.79 -14.13
C VAL A 383 -25.73 2.05 -15.46
N ASN A 384 -26.14 2.64 -16.58
CA ASN A 384 -26.05 2.00 -17.90
C ASN A 384 -24.59 1.74 -18.31
N LEU A 385 -23.66 2.65 -17.97
CA LEU A 385 -22.24 2.46 -18.26
C LEU A 385 -21.63 1.37 -17.36
N ILE A 386 -22.05 1.28 -16.09
CA ILE A 386 -21.60 0.23 -15.17
C ILE A 386 -22.10 -1.14 -15.64
N GLU A 387 -23.37 -1.25 -16.04
CA GLU A 387 -23.94 -2.50 -16.57
C GLU A 387 -23.24 -2.92 -17.86
N ARG A 388 -23.00 -1.96 -18.78
CA ARG A 388 -22.23 -2.21 -20.00
C ARG A 388 -20.82 -2.69 -19.70
N LEU A 389 -20.13 -2.07 -18.73
CA LEU A 389 -18.81 -2.51 -18.27
C LEU A 389 -18.85 -3.96 -17.75
N GLY A 390 -19.88 -4.30 -16.97
CA GLY A 390 -20.09 -5.66 -16.47
C GLY A 390 -20.28 -6.68 -17.60
N GLY A 391 -21.05 -6.33 -18.63
CA GLY A 391 -21.23 -7.14 -19.84
C GLY A 391 -19.91 -7.36 -20.60
N LEU A 392 -19.19 -6.28 -20.90
CA LEU A 392 -17.91 -6.32 -21.61
C LEU A 392 -16.84 -7.14 -20.88
N ILE A 393 -16.74 -7.00 -19.55
CA ILE A 393 -15.82 -7.82 -18.75
C ILE A 393 -16.25 -9.28 -18.78
N SER A 394 -17.54 -9.58 -18.68
CA SER A 394 -18.06 -10.96 -18.72
C SER A 394 -17.79 -11.63 -20.08
N GLU A 395 -17.99 -10.91 -21.18
CA GLU A 395 -17.65 -11.37 -22.53
C GLU A 395 -16.16 -11.64 -22.68
N ALA A 396 -15.31 -10.72 -22.22
CA ALA A 396 -13.85 -10.89 -22.25
C ALA A 396 -13.38 -12.11 -21.45
N GLU A 397 -13.95 -12.34 -20.25
CA GLU A 397 -13.66 -13.53 -19.44
C GLU A 397 -14.15 -14.82 -20.11
N ALA A 398 -15.32 -14.80 -20.76
CA ALA A 398 -15.84 -15.95 -21.50
C ALA A 398 -14.92 -16.33 -22.67
N VAL A 399 -14.51 -15.35 -23.48
CA VAL A 399 -13.55 -15.57 -24.58
C VAL A 399 -12.21 -16.09 -24.04
N GLY A 400 -11.71 -15.51 -22.95
CA GLY A 400 -10.49 -15.97 -22.30
C GLY A 400 -10.57 -17.42 -21.81
N SER A 401 -11.73 -17.81 -21.26
CA SER A 401 -12.02 -19.18 -20.82
C SER A 401 -12.03 -20.16 -22.00
N GLU A 402 -12.73 -19.84 -23.09
CA GLU A 402 -12.80 -20.69 -24.29
C GLU A 402 -11.42 -20.87 -24.96
N LEU A 403 -10.63 -19.80 -25.07
CA LEU A 403 -9.26 -19.86 -25.59
C LEU A 403 -8.36 -20.74 -24.69
N SER A 404 -8.48 -20.59 -23.37
CA SER A 404 -7.76 -21.43 -22.42
C SER A 404 -8.15 -22.91 -22.58
N TRP A 405 -9.44 -23.21 -22.71
CA TRP A 405 -9.93 -24.57 -22.94
C TRP A 405 -9.39 -25.16 -24.25
N GLY A 406 -9.43 -24.42 -25.35
CA GLY A 406 -8.93 -24.87 -26.66
C GLY A 406 -7.42 -25.17 -26.69
N LEU A 407 -6.64 -24.54 -25.80
CA LEU A 407 -5.20 -24.78 -25.67
C LEU A 407 -4.86 -25.84 -24.62
N HIS A 408 -5.74 -26.06 -23.65
CA HIS A 408 -5.61 -27.13 -22.67
C HIS A 408 -6.02 -28.48 -23.27
N TRP A 409 -7.03 -28.52 -24.14
CA TRP A 409 -7.68 -29.74 -24.61
C TRP A 409 -7.74 -29.81 -26.15
N ASP A 410 -7.19 -30.88 -26.73
CA ASP A 410 -7.40 -31.19 -28.14
C ASP A 410 -8.71 -31.96 -28.30
N ALA A 411 -9.75 -31.29 -28.82
CA ALA A 411 -11.03 -31.95 -29.07
C ALA A 411 -10.95 -33.09 -30.10
N LYS A 412 -10.03 -33.00 -31.07
CA LYS A 412 -9.84 -34.05 -32.10
C LYS A 412 -9.06 -35.24 -31.54
N LYS A 413 -8.02 -35.01 -30.73
CA LYS A 413 -7.20 -36.08 -30.12
C LYS A 413 -7.73 -36.57 -28.79
N LYS A 414 -8.76 -35.93 -28.23
CA LYS A 414 -9.34 -36.18 -26.88
C LYS A 414 -8.27 -36.28 -25.80
N LYS A 415 -7.30 -35.37 -25.80
CA LYS A 415 -6.16 -35.37 -24.87
C LYS A 415 -5.83 -33.95 -24.42
N THR A 416 -5.37 -33.84 -23.18
CA THR A 416 -4.79 -32.62 -22.63
C THR A 416 -3.49 -32.29 -23.36
N ILE A 417 -3.41 -31.14 -24.02
CA ILE A 417 -2.21 -30.69 -24.76
C ILE A 417 -1.19 -30.05 -23.80
N ARG A 418 -1.64 -29.35 -22.75
CA ARG A 418 -0.79 -28.72 -21.74
C ARG A 418 -1.35 -28.90 -20.33
N LYS A 419 -0.50 -29.29 -19.36
CA LYS A 419 -0.88 -29.52 -17.96
C LYS A 419 -0.87 -28.27 -17.06
N GLU A 420 -0.29 -27.16 -17.51
CA GLU A 420 -0.20 -25.95 -16.70
C GLU A 420 -1.49 -25.11 -16.79
N PRO A 421 -1.98 -24.56 -15.68
CA PRO A 421 -3.10 -23.62 -15.70
C PRO A 421 -2.66 -22.36 -16.45
N ILE A 422 -3.43 -22.00 -17.45
CA ILE A 422 -3.13 -20.94 -18.39
C ILE A 422 -3.40 -19.58 -17.71
N GLY A 423 -2.46 -19.14 -16.86
CA GLY A 423 -2.38 -17.76 -16.38
C GLY A 423 -1.64 -16.83 -17.33
N ARG A 424 -1.11 -17.34 -18.47
CA ARG A 424 -0.29 -16.58 -19.42
C ARG A 424 -1.01 -16.08 -20.67
N ILE A 425 -2.29 -16.44 -20.88
CA ILE A 425 -3.07 -15.94 -22.04
C ILE A 425 -3.68 -14.56 -21.80
N GLN A 426 -3.72 -14.06 -20.57
CA GLN A 426 -4.19 -12.69 -20.36
C GLN A 426 -3.23 -11.62 -20.91
N MET A 427 -1.92 -11.90 -21.00
CA MET A 427 -1.01 -11.08 -21.82
C MET A 427 -1.40 -11.10 -23.30
N ILE A 428 -1.95 -12.21 -23.81
CA ILE A 428 -2.42 -12.31 -25.20
C ILE A 428 -3.68 -11.46 -25.39
N ALA A 429 -4.61 -11.40 -24.44
CA ALA A 429 -5.77 -10.52 -24.55
C ALA A 429 -5.39 -9.04 -24.53
N ASP A 430 -4.49 -8.63 -23.62
CA ASP A 430 -3.95 -7.26 -23.59
C ASP A 430 -3.13 -6.95 -24.86
N LEU A 431 -2.43 -7.95 -25.42
CA LEU A 431 -1.79 -7.89 -26.74
C LEU A 431 -2.82 -7.70 -27.86
N MET A 432 -3.90 -8.47 -27.90
CA MET A 432 -4.91 -8.41 -28.96
C MET A 432 -5.76 -7.13 -28.92
N LEU A 433 -5.77 -6.43 -27.79
CA LEU A 433 -6.42 -5.13 -27.60
C LEU A 433 -5.47 -3.95 -27.80
N ASP A 434 -4.20 -4.19 -28.15
CA ASP A 434 -3.25 -3.13 -28.49
C ASP A 434 -3.76 -2.39 -29.75
N PRO A 435 -3.97 -1.06 -29.67
CA PRO A 435 -4.50 -0.27 -30.79
C PRO A 435 -3.61 -0.29 -32.04
N LEU A 436 -2.37 -0.79 -31.95
CA LEU A 436 -1.45 -0.98 -33.07
C LEU A 436 -1.65 -2.30 -33.84
N LEU A 437 -2.49 -3.22 -33.36
CA LEU A 437 -2.75 -4.51 -34.01
C LEU A 437 -4.00 -4.47 -34.90
N GLU A 438 -3.86 -5.02 -36.10
CA GLU A 438 -4.91 -5.10 -37.11
C GLU A 438 -5.19 -6.57 -37.50
N PHE A 439 -6.44 -6.82 -37.87
CA PHE A 439 -6.86 -8.11 -38.41
C PHE A 439 -6.47 -8.20 -39.90
N ARG A 440 -5.64 -9.19 -40.26
CA ARG A 440 -5.27 -9.44 -41.66
C ARG A 440 -6.22 -10.47 -42.27
N GLY A 441 -6.46 -10.39 -43.59
CA GLY A 441 -7.44 -11.22 -44.31
C GLY A 441 -7.21 -12.74 -44.26
N ASN A 442 -6.08 -13.20 -43.74
CA ASN A 442 -5.78 -14.62 -43.49
C ASN A 442 -6.10 -15.07 -42.05
N GLY A 443 -6.75 -14.23 -41.24
CA GLY A 443 -7.06 -14.52 -39.84
C GLY A 443 -5.89 -14.31 -38.87
N ALA A 444 -4.74 -13.80 -39.34
CA ALA A 444 -3.63 -13.45 -38.48
C ALA A 444 -3.77 -12.04 -37.93
N VAL A 445 -3.41 -11.87 -36.65
CA VAL A 445 -3.30 -10.54 -36.02
C VAL A 445 -1.85 -10.08 -36.05
N ARG A 446 -1.64 -8.88 -36.61
CA ARG A 446 -0.32 -8.28 -36.89
C ARG A 446 -0.39 -6.76 -36.78
N THR A 447 0.74 -6.10 -36.56
CA THR A 447 0.78 -4.63 -36.71
C THR A 447 0.58 -4.19 -38.17
N ALA A 448 0.38 -2.89 -38.40
CA ALA A 448 0.41 -2.29 -39.74
C ALA A 448 1.69 -2.67 -40.53
N GLU A 449 2.81 -2.86 -39.81
CA GLU A 449 4.13 -3.25 -40.33
C GLU A 449 4.34 -4.78 -40.41
N GLY A 450 3.33 -5.59 -40.07
CA GLY A 450 3.38 -7.05 -40.22
C GLY A 450 4.05 -7.81 -39.06
N ARG A 451 4.33 -7.16 -37.92
CA ARG A 451 4.94 -7.82 -36.76
C ARG A 451 3.95 -8.71 -36.03
N SER A 452 4.43 -9.81 -35.45
CA SER A 452 3.62 -10.66 -34.58
C SER A 452 3.25 -9.90 -33.28
N PRO A 453 2.17 -10.29 -32.58
CA PRO A 453 1.78 -9.64 -31.33
C PRO A 453 2.94 -9.63 -30.32
N SER A 454 3.65 -10.75 -30.15
CA SER A 454 4.79 -10.83 -29.22
C SER A 454 5.93 -9.87 -29.61
N ASP A 455 6.21 -9.71 -30.89
CA ASP A 455 7.28 -8.81 -31.36
C ASP A 455 6.88 -7.33 -31.21
N ALA A 456 5.59 -7.03 -31.41
CA ALA A 456 5.04 -5.70 -31.19
C ALA A 456 5.13 -5.30 -29.71
N HIS A 457 4.71 -6.19 -28.80
CA HIS A 457 4.84 -5.95 -27.36
C HIS A 457 6.28 -5.85 -26.90
N ASN A 458 7.17 -6.73 -27.38
CA ASN A 458 8.60 -6.64 -27.03
C ASN A 458 9.21 -5.34 -27.53
N ALA A 459 8.82 -4.84 -28.71
CA ALA A 459 9.25 -3.54 -29.22
C ALA A 459 8.68 -2.37 -28.41
N SER A 460 7.39 -2.44 -28.03
CA SER A 460 6.75 -1.44 -27.16
C SER A 460 7.39 -1.42 -25.77
N CYS A 461 7.63 -2.58 -25.17
CA CYS A 461 8.34 -2.71 -23.89
C CYS A 461 9.79 -2.23 -23.99
N ARG A 462 10.47 -2.48 -25.11
CA ARG A 462 11.83 -2.00 -25.37
C ARG A 462 11.88 -0.48 -25.52
N SER A 463 10.98 0.10 -26.30
CA SER A 463 10.80 1.55 -26.43
C SER A 463 10.42 2.19 -25.08
N LEU A 464 9.57 1.52 -24.30
CA LEU A 464 9.24 1.96 -22.94
C LEU A 464 10.47 1.90 -22.03
N SER A 465 11.27 0.83 -22.11
CA SER A 465 12.50 0.67 -21.34
C SER A 465 13.60 1.67 -21.72
N GLU A 466 13.64 2.11 -22.97
CA GLU A 466 14.54 3.18 -23.45
C GLU A 466 14.15 4.56 -22.86
N ASN A 467 12.91 4.70 -22.38
CA ASN A 467 12.39 5.90 -21.72
C ASN A 467 12.24 5.74 -20.19
N LEU A 468 12.51 4.56 -19.63
CA LEU A 468 12.48 4.29 -18.20
C LEU A 468 13.90 4.45 -17.64
N ASP A 469 14.03 5.25 -16.57
CA ASP A 469 15.28 5.48 -15.84
C ASP A 469 15.85 4.12 -15.34
N PRO A 470 17.07 3.71 -15.76
CA PRO A 470 17.58 2.35 -15.56
C PRO A 470 18.13 2.08 -14.15
N ARG A 471 17.63 2.77 -13.12
CA ARG A 471 18.12 2.56 -11.75
C ARG A 471 17.64 1.21 -11.20
N PRO A 472 18.52 0.46 -10.53
CA PRO A 472 18.17 -0.85 -9.98
C PRO A 472 17.12 -0.69 -8.89
N ALA A 473 16.02 -1.42 -9.04
CA ALA A 473 15.13 -1.73 -7.92
C ALA A 473 15.96 -2.31 -6.76
N TYR A 474 15.68 -1.81 -5.56
CA TYR A 474 16.39 -2.06 -4.29
C TYR A 474 17.14 -3.37 -4.11
#